data_AF-A0A4P8XWD5-F1
#
_entry.id   AF-A0A4P8XWD5-F1
#
_cell.length_a   1.000
_cell.length_b   1.000
_cell.length_c   1.000
_cell.angle_alpha   90.00
_cell.angle_beta   90.00
_cell.angle_gamma   90.00
#
_symmetry.space_group_name_H-M   'P 1'
#
loop_
_entity.id
_entity.type
_entity.pdbx_description
1 polymer ?
#
loop_
_entity_poly.entity_id
_entity_poly.type
_entity_poly.pdbx_seq_one_letter_code
_entity_poly.pdbx_strand_id
1 'polypeptide(L)'
;MEENYLKKQPKTEIISTRVTPKQREIIEEKAYSSYRTPSMYLRDCALDKKIIVVKGIDEVANELRKIGNNLNQLTRAVNSGYCYEVDLRETREEVARLWQSLNSLTQEVR
;
A
#
# COMPACT_ATOMS: atom_id res chain seq x y z
N MET A 1 21.08 -29.81 -1.56
CA MET A 1 21.53 -28.64 -0.77
C MET A 1 20.28 -27.81 -0.51
N GLU A 2 20.06 -27.47 0.77
CA GLU A 2 18.75 -27.19 1.36
C GLU A 2 18.07 -25.94 0.84
N GLU A 3 16.99 -26.14 0.09
CA GLU A 3 15.95 -25.13 -0.10
C GLU A 3 14.76 -25.54 0.78
N ASN A 4 14.96 -25.43 2.10
CA ASN A 4 13.94 -25.75 3.08
C ASN A 4 12.93 -24.60 3.06
N TYR A 5 11.78 -24.84 2.40
CA TYR A 5 10.57 -24.03 2.47
C TYR A 5 10.38 -23.51 3.90
N LEU A 6 10.63 -22.21 4.13
CA LEU A 6 10.43 -21.57 5.42
C LEU A 6 8.94 -21.58 5.78
N LYS A 7 8.47 -22.69 6.35
CA LYS A 7 7.22 -22.73 7.11
C LYS A 7 7.30 -21.60 8.13
N LYS A 8 6.41 -20.63 7.99
CA LYS A 8 6.24 -19.52 8.91
C LYS A 8 6.05 -20.10 10.31
N GLN A 9 7.08 -20.01 11.15
CA GLN A 9 7.05 -20.56 12.51
C GLN A 9 5.88 -19.91 13.27
N PRO A 10 5.04 -20.70 13.96
CA PRO A 10 3.95 -20.16 14.75
C PRO A 10 4.51 -19.28 15.87
N LYS A 11 3.89 -18.12 16.09
CA LYS A 11 4.27 -17.20 17.17
C LYS A 11 3.63 -17.68 18.47
N THR A 12 4.35 -18.47 19.27
CA THR A 12 3.86 -19.08 20.51
C THR A 12 4.15 -18.26 21.75
N GLU A 13 5.24 -17.49 21.74
CA GLU A 13 5.71 -16.74 22.90
C GLU A 13 5.01 -15.39 23.07
N ILE A 14 4.72 -15.03 24.32
CA ILE A 14 4.08 -13.77 24.70
C ILE A 14 5.07 -12.89 25.46
N ILE A 15 5.32 -11.70 24.92
CA ILE A 15 6.03 -10.63 25.62
C ILE A 15 4.98 -9.63 26.13
N SER A 16 4.96 -9.38 27.44
CA SER A 16 4.01 -8.46 28.07
C SER A 16 4.75 -7.42 28.91
N THR A 17 4.24 -6.19 28.91
CA THR A 17 4.78 -5.09 29.72
C THR A 17 3.63 -4.19 30.20
N ARG A 18 3.78 -3.61 31.40
CA ARG A 18 2.80 -2.66 31.94
C ARG A 18 3.08 -1.28 31.37
N VAL A 19 2.03 -0.60 30.94
CA VAL A 19 2.08 0.77 30.43
C VAL A 19 1.01 1.61 31.11
N THR A 20 1.25 2.91 31.22
CA THR A 20 0.21 3.86 31.66
C THR A 20 -0.85 4.03 30.56
N PRO A 21 -2.05 4.55 30.89
CA PRO A 21 -3.07 4.85 29.89
C PRO A 21 -2.56 5.78 28.78
N LYS A 22 -1.73 6.77 29.14
CA LYS A 22 -1.15 7.70 28.15
C LYS A 22 -0.15 7.03 27.22
N GLN A 23 0.69 6.15 27.74
CA GLN A 23 1.61 5.36 26.92
C GLN A 23 0.86 4.43 25.97
N ARG A 24 -0.25 3.83 26.43
CA ARG A 24 -1.10 2.99 25.60
C ARG A 24 -1.69 3.76 24.42
N GLU A 25 -2.25 4.94 24.66
CA GLU A 25 -2.81 5.80 23.61
C GLU A 25 -1.76 6.13 22.53
N ILE A 26 -0.56 6.53 22.94
CA ILE A 26 0.55 6.84 22.02
C ILE A 26 0.96 5.61 21.19
N ILE A 27 0.98 4.42 21.81
CA ILE A 27 1.31 3.17 21.11
C ILE A 27 0.22 2.83 20.08
N GLU A 28 -1.06 2.99 20.44
CA GLU A 28 -2.18 2.73 19.54
C GLU A 28 -2.16 3.71 18.36
N GLU A 29 -1.97 5.00 18.58
CA GLU A 29 -1.88 6.00 17.52
C GLU A 29 -0.73 5.70 16.53
N LYS A 30 0.46 5.38 17.04
CA LYS A 30 1.63 5.01 16.22
C LYS A 30 1.42 3.68 15.49
N ALA A 31 0.74 2.73 16.12
CA ALA A 31 0.42 1.47 15.50
C ALA A 31 -0.60 1.66 14.37
N TYR A 32 -1.73 2.34 14.58
CA TYR A 32 -2.79 2.42 13.58
C TYR A 32 -2.51 3.38 12.42
N SER A 33 -1.56 4.30 12.57
CA SER A 33 -1.07 5.14 11.47
C SER A 33 -0.20 4.40 10.45
N SER A 34 0.29 3.20 10.80
CA SER A 34 1.42 2.54 10.10
C SER A 34 1.26 1.01 9.96
N TYR A 35 0.48 0.39 10.84
CA TYR A 35 0.36 -1.05 11.09
C TYR A 35 -1.11 -1.43 11.38
N ARG A 36 -1.42 -2.72 11.29
CA ARG A 36 -2.76 -3.23 11.64
C ARG A 36 -3.00 -3.40 13.14
N THR A 37 -1.96 -3.66 13.96
CA THR A 37 -2.12 -3.90 15.41
C THR A 37 -0.91 -3.42 16.25
N PRO A 38 -1.13 -2.99 17.51
CA PRO A 38 -0.08 -2.61 18.46
C PRO A 38 1.00 -3.67 18.68
N SER A 39 0.62 -4.95 18.77
CA SER A 39 1.58 -6.05 18.99
C SER A 39 2.51 -6.28 17.80
N MET A 40 2.08 -5.97 16.58
CA MET A 40 2.97 -6.03 15.41
C MET A 40 3.94 -4.87 15.39
N TYR A 41 3.44 -3.66 15.64
CA TYR A 41 4.25 -2.45 15.73
C TYR A 41 5.35 -2.60 16.79
N LEU A 42 5.00 -2.94 18.03
CA LEU A 42 5.97 -3.09 19.12
C LEU A 42 7.04 -4.14 18.85
N ARG A 43 6.65 -5.28 18.25
CA ARG A 43 7.61 -6.34 17.90
C ARG A 43 8.58 -5.87 16.83
N ASP A 44 8.10 -5.17 15.80
CA ASP A 44 8.97 -4.71 14.72
C ASP A 44 9.88 -3.56 15.19
N CYS A 45 9.42 -2.69 16.10
CA CYS A 45 10.26 -1.72 16.81
C CYS A 45 11.35 -2.42 17.65
N ALA A 46 11.00 -3.44 18.42
CA ALA A 46 11.95 -4.16 19.28
C ALA A 46 12.98 -5.00 18.50
N LEU A 47 12.73 -5.24 17.21
CA LEU A 47 13.63 -5.94 16.29
C LEU A 47 14.35 -4.97 15.33
N ASP A 48 14.34 -3.66 15.62
CA ASP A 48 14.98 -2.62 14.83
C ASP A 48 14.64 -2.66 13.33
N LYS A 49 13.40 -3.06 13.00
CA LYS A 49 12.97 -3.03 11.61
C LYS A 49 12.72 -1.59 11.16
N LYS A 50 13.14 -1.27 9.93
CA LYS A 50 12.83 0.01 9.29
C LYS A 50 11.31 0.09 9.06
N ILE A 51 10.64 0.98 9.78
CA ILE A 51 9.21 1.26 9.64
C ILE A 51 9.05 2.49 8.74
N ILE A 52 8.45 2.31 7.57
CA ILE A 52 8.21 3.40 6.61
C ILE A 52 6.70 3.57 6.47
N VAL A 53 6.21 4.76 6.80
CA VAL A 53 4.81 5.15 6.60
C VAL A 53 4.72 5.92 5.29
N VAL A 54 4.15 5.30 4.27
CA VAL A 54 3.92 5.96 2.98
C VAL A 54 2.51 6.55 3.01
N LYS A 55 2.42 7.87 3.24
CA LYS A 55 1.16 8.61 3.12
C LYS A 55 0.80 8.74 1.63
N GLY A 56 -0.49 8.72 1.29
CA GLY A 56 -0.96 8.91 -0.08
C GLY A 56 -0.97 7.65 -0.97
N ILE A 57 -0.61 6.47 -0.46
CA ILE A 57 -0.72 5.22 -1.23
C ILE A 57 -2.18 4.91 -1.64
N ASP A 58 -3.15 5.31 -0.83
CA ASP A 58 -4.57 5.15 -1.11
C ASP A 58 -5.03 6.03 -2.28
N GLU A 59 -4.43 7.22 -2.44
CA GLU A 59 -4.69 8.13 -3.56
C GLU A 59 -4.20 7.51 -4.87
N VAL A 60 -2.99 6.93 -4.85
CA VAL A 60 -2.43 6.18 -5.98
C VAL A 60 -3.34 4.99 -6.35
N ALA A 61 -3.82 4.24 -5.36
CA ALA A 61 -4.75 3.13 -5.60
C ALA A 61 -6.10 3.61 -6.18
N ASN A 62 -6.55 4.80 -5.81
CA ASN A 62 -7.77 5.40 -6.34
C ASN A 62 -7.61 5.83 -7.80
N GLU A 63 -6.50 6.48 -8.16
CA GLU A 63 -6.20 6.85 -9.55
C GLU A 63 -6.04 5.61 -10.44
N LEU A 64 -5.40 4.53 -9.95
CA LEU A 64 -5.33 3.26 -10.68
C LEU A 64 -6.73 2.69 -10.97
N ARG A 65 -7.65 2.78 -10.02
CA ARG A 65 -9.03 2.33 -10.20
C ARG A 65 -9.76 3.14 -11.27
N LYS A 66 -9.56 4.47 -11.30
CA LYS A 66 -10.14 5.34 -12.34
C LYS A 66 -9.63 4.96 -13.73
N ILE A 67 -8.32 4.76 -13.89
CA ILE A 67 -7.73 4.33 -15.16
C ILE A 67 -8.29 2.97 -15.59
N GLY A 68 -8.39 2.00 -14.68
CA GLY A 68 -8.98 0.70 -14.97
C GLY A 68 -10.44 0.80 -15.43
N ASN A 69 -11.21 1.71 -14.82
CA ASN A 69 -12.59 1.98 -15.23
C ASN A 69 -12.66 2.64 -16.62
N ASN A 70 -11.77 3.59 -16.93
CA ASN A 70 -11.69 4.23 -18.24
C ASN A 70 -11.33 3.19 -19.33
N LEU A 71 -10.33 2.35 -19.08
CA LEU A 71 -9.96 1.26 -19.98
C LEU A 71 -11.11 0.26 -20.21
N ASN A 72 -11.86 -0.08 -19.17
CA ASN A 72 -13.03 -0.96 -19.29
C ASN A 72 -14.14 -0.33 -20.13
N GLN A 73 -14.38 0.98 -19.99
CA GLN A 73 -15.37 1.69 -20.80
C GLN A 73 -14.99 1.69 -22.28
N LEU A 74 -13.73 1.98 -22.58
CA LEU A 74 -13.21 1.96 -23.94
C LEU A 74 -13.28 0.57 -24.57
N THR A 75 -12.88 -0.47 -23.82
CA THR A 75 -12.99 -1.87 -24.25
C THR A 75 -14.44 -2.24 -24.58
N ARG A 76 -15.39 -1.81 -23.74
CA ARG A 76 -16.82 -2.05 -24.00
C ARG A 76 -17.30 -1.31 -25.25
N ALA A 77 -16.90 -0.05 -25.45
CA ALA A 77 -17.30 0.76 -26.60
C ALA A 77 -16.79 0.17 -27.94
N VAL A 78 -15.57 -0.37 -27.96
CA VAL A 78 -15.02 -1.07 -29.13
C VAL A 78 -15.77 -2.39 -29.35
N ASN A 79 -15.94 -3.21 -28.31
CA ASN A 79 -16.58 -4.51 -28.43
C ASN A 79 -18.07 -4.42 -28.80
N SER A 80 -18.76 -3.34 -28.44
CA SER A 80 -20.15 -3.11 -28.84
C SER A 80 -20.30 -2.56 -30.26
N GLY A 81 -19.19 -2.31 -30.98
CA GLY A 81 -19.20 -1.71 -32.31
C GLY A 81 -19.56 -0.22 -32.31
N TYR A 82 -19.57 0.43 -31.14
CA TYR A 82 -19.93 1.83 -30.98
C TYR A 82 -18.82 2.78 -31.44
N CYS A 83 -17.55 2.34 -31.42
CA CYS A 83 -16.44 3.06 -32.02
C CYS A 83 -15.39 2.11 -32.64
N TYR A 84 -14.74 2.54 -33.73
CA TYR A 84 -13.67 1.81 -34.40
C TYR A 84 -12.27 2.40 -34.14
N GLU A 85 -12.22 3.66 -33.72
CA GLU A 85 -11.00 4.37 -33.34
C GLU A 85 -11.24 5.03 -31.97
N VAL A 86 -10.29 4.85 -31.05
CA VAL A 86 -10.38 5.34 -29.67
C VAL A 86 -9.26 6.32 -29.43
N ASP A 87 -9.61 7.56 -29.07
CA ASP A 87 -8.65 8.56 -28.64
C ASP A 87 -8.21 8.30 -27.19
N LEU A 88 -6.95 7.87 -27.04
CA LEU A 88 -6.34 7.52 -25.74
C LEU A 88 -5.49 8.65 -25.15
N ARG A 89 -5.55 9.88 -25.69
CA ARG A 89 -4.71 10.99 -25.22
C ARG A 89 -4.88 11.26 -23.73
N GLU A 90 -6.12 11.32 -23.25
CA GLU A 90 -6.45 11.56 -21.84
C GLU A 90 -5.98 10.40 -20.93
N THR A 91 -6.22 9.16 -21.34
CA THR A 91 -5.75 7.98 -20.58
C THR A 91 -4.22 7.95 -20.49
N ARG A 92 -3.51 8.29 -21.56
CA ARG A 92 -2.05 8.40 -21.57
C ARG A 92 -1.57 9.48 -20.59
N GLU A 93 -2.26 10.62 -20.53
CA GLU A 93 -1.94 11.70 -19.59
C GLU A 93 -2.18 11.29 -18.14
N GLU A 94 -3.26 10.57 -17.83
CA GLU A 94 -3.49 10.02 -16.49
C GLU A 94 -2.41 9.03 -16.06
N VAL A 95 -2.03 8.10 -16.95
CA VAL A 95 -0.93 7.15 -16.70
C VAL A 95 0.39 7.87 -16.45
N ALA A 96 0.69 8.92 -17.22
CA ALA A 96 1.89 9.73 -17.04
C ALA A 96 1.89 10.47 -15.69
N ARG A 97 0.75 11.03 -15.27
CA ARG A 97 0.59 11.65 -13.94
C ARG A 97 0.83 10.63 -12.82
N LEU A 98 0.30 9.42 -12.95
CA LEU A 98 0.45 8.35 -11.98
C LEU A 98 1.91 7.89 -11.85
N TRP A 99 2.64 7.81 -12.96
CA TRP A 99 4.08 7.52 -12.96
C TRP A 99 4.90 8.59 -12.23
N GLN A 100 4.55 9.87 -12.40
CA GLN A 100 5.20 10.97 -11.66
C GLN A 100 4.92 10.87 -10.16
N SER A 101 3.67 10.65 -9.76
CA SER A 101 3.31 10.49 -8.34
C SER A 101 3.97 9.27 -7.69
N LEU A 102 4.15 8.16 -8.43
CA LEU A 102 4.85 6.98 -7.91
C LEU A 102 6.35 7.23 -7.75
N ASN A 103 6.97 7.94 -8.68
CA ASN A 103 8.38 8.32 -8.59
C ASN A 103 8.65 9.30 -7.44
N SER A 104 7.75 10.24 -7.16
CA SER A 104 7.91 11.13 -6.01
C SER A 104 7.86 10.37 -4.69
N LEU A 105 6.95 9.40 -4.54
CA LEU A 105 6.87 8.56 -3.33
C LEU A 105 8.11 7.68 -3.15
N THR A 106 8.68 7.15 -4.23
CA THR A 106 9.90 6.31 -4.13
C THR A 106 11.16 7.14 -3.86
N GLN A 107 11.19 8.42 -4.23
CA GLN A 107 12.29 9.33 -3.89
C GLN A 107 12.26 9.79 -2.42
N GLU A 108 11.08 9.93 -1.80
CA GLU A 108 10.96 10.23 -0.36
C GLU A 108 11.41 9.08 0.56
N VAL A 109 11.45 7.86 0.04
CA VAL A 109 11.78 6.64 0.82
C VAL A 109 13.27 6.26 0.74
N ARG A 110 14.04 6.91 -0.16
CA ARG A 110 15.51 6.78 -0.26
C ARG A 110 16.22 7.61 0.78
#